data_AF-A0ABD0QI20-F1
#
_entry.id   AF-A0ABD0QI20-F1
#
_cell.length_a   1.000
_cell.length_b   1.000
_cell.length_c   1.000
_cell.angle_alpha   90.00
_cell.angle_beta   90.00
_cell.angle_gamma   90.00
#
_symmetry.space_group_name_H-M   'P 1'
#
loop_
_entity.id
_entity.type
_entity.pdbx_description
1 polymer ?
#
loop_
_entity_poly.entity_id
_entity_poly.type
_entity_poly.pdbx_seq_one_letter_code
_entity_poly.pdbx_strand_id
1 'polypeptide(L)' 'VKRACCDFLNSQLDPSNCLGIRDFAETHNCLDLMQAAELFSQKHFAEVVQQEEFMLLSQSEVEKLIKCDEIQ' A
#
# COMPACT_ATOMS: atom_id res chain seq x y z
N VAL A 1 -14.80 7.56 14.17
CA VAL A 1 -13.33 7.47 14.31
C VAL A 1 -12.66 6.80 13.12
N LYS A 2 -13.09 5.60 12.67
CA LYS A 2 -12.52 4.91 11.48
C LYS A 2 -12.39 5.78 10.22
N ARG A 3 -13.45 6.51 9.82
CA ARG A 3 -13.41 7.38 8.62
C ARG A 3 -12.34 8.46 8.68
N ALA A 4 -12.32 9.28 9.74
CA ALA A 4 -11.33 10.34 9.89
C ALA A 4 -9.87 9.82 9.92
N CYS A 5 -9.65 8.61 10.45
CA CYS A 5 -8.35 7.95 10.41
C CYS A 5 -8.00 7.48 8.99
N CYS A 6 -8.94 6.84 8.28
CA CYS A 6 -8.73 6.41 6.90
C CYS A 6 -8.53 7.63 5.96
N ASP A 7 -9.22 8.75 6.19
CA ASP A 7 -9.03 10.01 5.44
C ASP A 7 -7.64 10.64 5.71
N PHE A 8 -7.21 10.65 6.96
CA PHE A 8 -5.88 11.15 7.34
C PHE A 8 -4.78 10.30 6.69
N LEU A 9 -4.86 8.97 6.79
CA LEU A 9 -3.88 8.06 6.21
C LEU A 9 -3.83 8.18 4.68
N ASN A 10 -4.97 8.37 4.03
CA ASN A 10 -5.03 8.61 2.59
C ASN A 10 -4.27 9.88 2.18
N SER A 11 -4.34 10.94 3.00
CA SER A 11 -3.60 12.19 2.78
C SER A 11 -2.09 12.10 3.09
N GLN A 12 -1.65 11.02 3.72
CA GLN A 12 -0.27 10.79 4.17
C GLN A 12 0.41 9.61 3.43
N LEU A 13 -0.18 9.14 2.33
CA LEU A 13 0.42 8.09 1.50
C LEU A 13 1.79 8.55 0.97
N ASP A 14 2.80 7.75 1.28
CA ASP A 14 4.18 7.95 0.90
C ASP A 14 4.79 6.60 0.50
N PRO A 15 5.78 6.55 -0.41
CA PRO A 15 6.42 5.29 -0.78
C PRO A 15 6.99 4.50 0.41
N SER A 16 7.37 5.21 1.49
CA SER A 16 7.92 4.60 2.72
C SER A 16 6.88 3.99 3.67
N ASN A 17 5.58 4.30 3.50
CA ASN A 17 4.52 3.88 4.42
C ASN A 17 3.30 3.22 3.75
N CYS A 18 3.24 3.23 2.41
CA CYS A 18 2.05 2.80 1.69
C CYS A 18 1.73 1.32 1.87
N LEU A 19 2.75 0.47 2.11
CA LEU A 19 2.54 -0.96 2.30
C LEU A 19 1.97 -1.26 3.69
N GLY A 20 2.48 -0.56 4.71
CA GLY A 20 1.91 -0.61 6.06
C GLY A 20 0.49 -0.06 6.12
N ILE A 21 0.21 1.02 5.39
CA ILE A 21 -1.15 1.59 5.29
C ILE A 21 -2.10 0.62 4.58
N ARG A 22 -1.64 -0.08 3.53
CA ARG A 22 -2.44 -1.12 2.85
C ARG A 22 -2.80 -2.26 3.79
N ASP A 23 -1.83 -2.80 4.54
CA ASP A 23 -2.06 -3.88 5.50
C ASP A 23 -2.99 -3.45 6.65
N PHE A 24 -2.82 -2.22 7.14
CA PHE A 24 -3.73 -1.61 8.10
C PHE A 24 -5.16 -1.53 7.55
N ALA A 25 -5.30 -1.09 6.29
CA ALA A 25 -6.59 -0.95 5.63
C ALA A 25 -7.28 -2.31 5.42
N GLU A 26 -6.52 -3.35 5.04
CA GLU A 26 -6.98 -4.74 4.92
C GLU A 26 -7.47 -5.27 6.29
N THR A 27 -6.66 -5.13 7.33
CA THR A 27 -6.97 -5.56 8.70
C THR A 27 -8.24 -4.88 9.26
N HIS A 28 -8.46 -3.62 8.91
CA HIS A 28 -9.62 -2.85 9.40
C HIS A 28 -10.81 -2.81 8.43
N ASN A 29 -10.72 -3.50 7.29
CA ASN A 29 -11.72 -3.56 6.23
C ASN A 29 -12.08 -2.16 5.67
N CYS A 30 -11.09 -1.25 5.58
CA CYS A 30 -11.19 0.06 4.93
C CYS A 30 -10.84 -0.10 3.43
N LEU A 31 -11.78 -0.59 2.62
CA LEU A 31 -11.54 -0.90 1.20
C LEU A 31 -11.06 0.31 0.38
N ASP A 32 -11.63 1.50 0.61
CA ASP A 32 -11.25 2.72 -0.12
C ASP A 32 -9.78 3.09 0.12
N LEU A 33 -9.32 2.97 1.37
CA LEU A 33 -7.92 3.24 1.74
C LEU A 33 -6.99 2.16 1.21
N MET A 34 -7.41 0.89 1.28
CA MET A 34 -6.66 -0.24 0.75
C MET A 34 -6.40 -0.05 -0.74
N GLN A 35 -7.45 0.29 -1.51
CA GLN A 35 -7.35 0.52 -2.94
C GLN A 35 -6.48 1.75 -3.27
N ALA A 36 -6.61 2.84 -2.49
CA ALA A 36 -5.78 4.03 -2.68
C ALA A 36 -4.28 3.72 -2.43
N ALA A 37 -3.97 3.01 -1.34
CA ALA A 37 -2.61 2.62 -1.01
C ALA A 37 -2.02 1.64 -2.04
N GLU A 38 -2.83 0.71 -2.52
CA GLU A 38 -2.44 -0.25 -3.55
C GLU A 38 -2.12 0.45 -4.88
N LEU A 39 -3.02 1.29 -5.39
CA LEU A 39 -2.79 2.10 -6.61
C LEU A 39 -1.57 3.02 -6.48
N PHE A 40 -1.39 3.63 -5.31
CA PHE A 40 -0.23 4.46 -5.03
C PHE A 40 1.07 3.63 -5.08
N SER A 41 1.08 2.47 -4.42
CA SER A 41 2.26 1.59 -4.38
C SER A 41 2.66 1.07 -5.76
N GLN A 42 1.69 0.83 -6.65
CA GLN A 42 1.94 0.45 -8.04
C GLN A 42 2.51 1.61 -8.85
N LYS A 43 1.89 2.80 -8.75
CA LYS A 43 2.36 4.00 -9.47
C LYS A 43 3.77 4.42 -9.08
N HIS A 44 4.12 4.25 -7.80
CA HIS A 44 5.42 4.60 -7.23
C HIS A 44 6.28 3.37 -6.98
N PHE A 45 6.03 2.25 -7.67
CA PHE A 45 6.68 0.97 -7.40
C PHE A 45 8.21 1.07 -7.36
N ALA A 46 8.81 1.79 -8.30
CA ALA A 46 10.25 2.01 -8.37
C ALA A 46 10.84 2.71 -7.13
N GLU A 47 10.05 3.56 -6.46
CA GLU A 47 10.43 4.21 -5.20
C GLU A 47 10.17 3.29 -4.01
N VAL A 48 9.03 2.59 -4.01
CA VAL A 48 8.61 1.64 -2.96
C VAL A 48 9.61 0.49 -2.80
N VAL A 49 10.13 -0.07 -3.89
CA VAL A 49 11.12 -1.18 -3.82
C VAL A 49 12.44 -0.79 -3.16
N GLN A 50 12.71 0.51 -3.02
CA GLN A 50 13.90 1.03 -2.34
C GLN A 50 13.67 1.27 -0.84
N GLN A 51 12.42 1.20 -0.37
CA GLN A 51 12.04 1.48 1.02
C GLN A 51 12.16 0.25 1.91
N GLU A 52 12.38 0.49 3.20
CA GLU A 52 12.51 -0.57 4.20
C GLU A 52 11.25 -1.44 4.31
N GLU A 53 10.05 -0.85 4.18
CA GLU A 53 8.79 -1.61 4.20
C GLU A 53 8.74 -2.71 3.14
N PHE A 54 9.27 -2.45 1.94
CA PHE A 54 9.31 -3.47 0.89
C PHE A 54 10.28 -4.60 1.23
N MET A 55 11.42 -4.29 1.84
CA MET A 55 12.41 -5.31 2.26
C MET A 55 11.89 -6.22 3.38
N LEU A 56 10.89 -5.76 4.13
CA LEU A 56 10.24 -6.52 5.20
C LEU A 56 9.10 -7.42 4.69
N LEU A 57 8.68 -7.26 3.43
CA LEU A 57 7.63 -8.09 2.84
C LEU A 57 8.09 -9.55 2.67
N SER A 58 7.16 -10.47 2.89
CA SER A 58 7.34 -11.86 2.53
C SER A 58 7.27 -12.06 1.01
N GLN A 59 7.84 -13.17 0.52
CA GLN A 59 7.75 -13.54 -0.91
C GLN A 59 6.30 -13.53 -1.43
N SER A 60 5.34 -13.99 -0.62
CA SER A 60 3.92 -14.01 -1.03
C SER A 60 3.35 -12.60 -1.20
N GLU A 61 3.77 -11.63 -0.38
CA GLU A 61 3.31 -10.25 -0.47
C GLU A 61 3.95 -9.50 -1.64
N VAL A 62 5.22 -9.77 -1.89
CA VAL A 62 5.91 -9.27 -3.09
C VAL A 62 5.25 -9.83 -4.35
N GLU A 63 4.92 -11.13 -4.36
CA GLU A 63 4.17 -11.72 -5.46
C GLU A 63 2.82 -11.06 -5.67
N LYS A 64 2.07 -10.72 -4.61
CA LYS A 64 0.80 -10.00 -4.74
C LYS A 64 1.02 -8.60 -5.32
N LEU A 65 2.04 -7.89 -4.85
CA LEU A 65 2.35 -6.54 -5.29
C LEU A 65 2.73 -6.49 -6.78
N ILE A 66 3.50 -7.48 -7.26
CA ILE A 66 3.94 -7.57 -8.66
C ILE A 66 2.86 -8.22 -9.54
N LYS A 67 2.03 -9.14 -9.03
CA LYS A 67 0.93 -9.76 -9.80
C LYS A 67 -0.18 -8.77 -10.17
N CYS A 68 -0.18 -7.56 -9.59
CA CYS A 68 -1.03 -6.45 -10.05
C CYS A 68 -0.57 -5.81 -11.37
N ASP A 69 0.42 -6.40 -12.04
CA ASP A 69 0.81 -6.11 -13.42
C ASP A 69 -0.31 -6.46 -14.43
N GLU A 70 -1.30 -5.58 -14.55
CA GLU A 70 -1.62 -5.07 -15.88
C GLU A 70 -0.51 -4.09 -16.26
N ILE A 71 0.61 -4.63 -16.76
CA ILE A 71 1.62 -3.85 -17.48
C ILE A 71 0.89 -3.27 -18.71
N GLN A 72 0.57 -1.98 -18.69
CA GLN A 72 0.28 -1.21 -19.90
C GLN A 72 1.52 -0.48 -20.40
#